data_AF-A0A7Z1HN99-F1
#
_entry.id   AF-A0A7Z1HN99-F1
#
_cell.length_a   1.000
_cell.length_b   1.000
_cell.length_c   1.000
_cell.angle_alpha   90.00
_cell.angle_beta   90.00
_cell.angle_gamma   90.00
#
_symmetry.space_group_name_H-M   'P 1'
#
loop_
_entity.id
_entity.type
_entity.pdbx_description
1 polymer ?
#
loop_
_entity_poly.entity_id
_entity_poly.type
_entity_poly.pdbx_seq_one_letter_code
_entity_poly.pdbx_strand_id
1 'polypeptide(L)'
;MKSLRGLAFVAFVIMISVLCSIIAQFGFSPDSPIEQWGAFGDFIGGTLNPIFAFLSFICLLMTIVLQNTELKETRKEFTRVANANEQQLSLISNQQQKDDTYKVIQKVTERLNKNYNENRFKEKTLSLHKIILGGADYNKNLDFKFLYEACLYTNSDEYKIIKYIEKDLFLLKDLLENYDKLTNFETGEYNPLINFYRNEYLELVQALGTYNLVDHSLFESF
;
A
#
# COMPACT_ATOMS: atom_id res chain seq x y z
N MET A 1 -28.33 13.40 23.84
CA MET A 1 -29.14 12.87 24.98
C MET A 1 -29.44 13.90 26.08
N LYS A 2 -28.47 14.70 26.55
CA LYS A 2 -28.72 15.70 27.62
C LYS A 2 -29.74 16.79 27.22
N SER A 3 -29.71 17.24 25.95
CA SER A 3 -30.66 18.21 25.40
C SER A 3 -32.10 17.68 25.29
N LEU A 4 -32.26 16.43 24.86
CA LEU A 4 -33.58 15.80 24.68
C LEU A 4 -34.30 15.58 26.03
N ARG A 5 -33.56 15.19 27.07
CA ARG A 5 -34.09 15.07 28.45
C ARG A 5 -34.52 16.41 29.02
N GLY A 6 -33.76 17.48 28.74
CA GLY A 6 -34.12 18.84 29.11
C GLY A 6 -35.40 19.32 28.41
N LEU A 7 -35.53 19.04 27.11
CA LEU A 7 -36.70 19.46 26.34
C LEU A 7 -37.97 18.71 26.75
N ALA A 8 -37.87 17.41 27.04
CA ALA A 8 -38.97 16.61 27.60
C ALA A 8 -39.39 17.11 29.00
N PHE A 9 -38.43 17.49 29.84
CA PHE A 9 -38.71 18.05 31.16
C PHE A 9 -39.42 19.41 31.07
N VAL A 10 -38.97 20.29 30.17
CA VAL A 10 -39.61 21.59 29.94
C VAL A 10 -41.06 21.40 29.44
N ALA A 11 -41.30 20.49 28.49
CA ALA A 11 -42.64 20.19 28.01
C ALA A 11 -43.56 19.67 29.13
N PHE A 12 -43.04 18.82 30.02
CA PHE A 12 -43.77 18.31 31.18
C PHE A 12 -44.12 19.40 32.20
N VAL A 13 -43.18 20.30 32.48
CA VAL A 13 -43.40 21.45 33.38
C VAL A 13 -44.44 22.40 32.81
N ILE A 14 -44.41 22.69 31.51
CA ILE A 14 -45.42 23.53 30.84
C ILE A 14 -46.81 22.89 30.96
N MET A 15 -46.90 21.58 30.71
CA MET A 15 -48.17 20.83 30.83
C MET A 15 -48.75 20.92 32.25
N ILE A 16 -47.93 20.68 33.28
CA ILE A 16 -48.36 20.78 34.69
C ILE A 16 -48.73 22.22 35.05
N SER A 17 -47.93 23.21 34.65
CA SER A 17 -48.19 24.62 34.93
C SER A 17 -49.52 25.08 34.35
N VAL A 18 -49.85 24.63 33.13
CA VAL A 18 -51.13 24.91 32.49
C VAL A 18 -52.25 24.23 33.27
N LEU A 19 -52.15 22.93 33.58
CA LEU A 19 -53.13 22.20 34.40
C LEU A 19 -53.38 22.85 35.76
N CYS A 20 -52.33 23.27 36.47
CA CYS A 20 -52.42 23.93 37.78
C CYS A 20 -53.07 25.31 37.70
N SER A 21 -52.71 26.13 36.70
CA SER A 21 -53.29 27.47 36.52
C SER A 21 -54.81 27.42 36.29
N ILE A 22 -55.28 26.34 35.67
CA ILE A 22 -56.69 26.13 35.34
C ILE A 22 -57.51 25.68 36.54
N ILE A 23 -56.98 24.71 37.31
CA ILE A 23 -57.61 24.28 38.58
C ILE A 23 -57.75 25.48 39.51
N ALA A 24 -56.77 26.38 39.52
CA ALA A 24 -56.79 27.61 40.30
C ALA A 24 -57.80 28.65 39.81
N GLN A 25 -58.09 28.72 38.50
CA GLN A 25 -58.95 29.77 37.93
C GLN A 25 -60.43 29.38 37.82
N PHE A 26 -60.75 28.10 37.58
CA PHE A 26 -62.13 27.65 37.36
C PHE A 26 -62.71 26.82 38.51
N GLY A 27 -61.88 26.32 39.43
CA GLY A 27 -62.29 25.32 40.42
C GLY A 27 -62.65 23.98 39.79
N PHE A 28 -62.64 22.90 40.56
CA PHE A 28 -62.99 21.56 40.06
C PHE A 28 -64.40 21.19 40.54
N SER A 29 -65.42 21.49 39.73
CA SER A 29 -66.82 21.11 40.01
C SER A 29 -67.34 20.17 38.92
N PRO A 30 -67.51 18.87 39.20
CA PRO A 30 -67.95 17.87 38.22
C PRO A 30 -69.35 18.13 37.63
N ASP A 31 -70.20 18.90 38.32
CA ASP A 31 -71.59 19.18 37.93
C ASP A 31 -71.74 20.36 36.95
N SER A 32 -70.64 20.92 36.43
CA SER A 32 -70.67 22.06 35.51
C SER A 32 -71.31 21.72 34.14
N PRO A 33 -72.07 22.65 33.53
CA PRO A 33 -72.67 22.45 32.21
C PRO A 33 -71.65 22.10 31.13
N ILE A 34 -72.04 21.25 30.17
CA ILE A 34 -71.19 20.79 29.06
C ILE A 34 -70.58 21.94 28.24
N GLU A 35 -71.26 23.08 28.15
CA GLU A 35 -70.78 24.29 27.45
C GLU A 35 -69.55 24.91 28.12
N GLN A 36 -69.46 24.86 29.46
CA GLN A 36 -68.28 25.31 30.19
C GLN A 36 -67.09 24.38 29.96
N TRP A 37 -67.34 23.08 29.82
CA TRP A 37 -66.34 22.09 29.43
C TRP A 37 -65.88 22.24 27.97
N GLY A 38 -66.76 22.69 27.07
CA GLY A 38 -66.42 23.04 25.69
C GLY A 38 -65.49 24.26 25.61
N ALA A 39 -65.87 25.37 26.25
CA ALA A 39 -65.04 26.57 26.33
C ALA A 39 -63.69 26.32 27.05
N PHE A 40 -63.68 25.40 28.03
CA PHE A 40 -62.49 24.90 28.69
C PHE A 40 -61.53 24.19 27.70
N GLY A 41 -62.08 23.27 26.90
CA GLY A 41 -61.33 22.57 25.86
C GLY A 41 -60.75 23.53 24.83
N ASP A 42 -61.51 24.57 24.46
CA ASP A 42 -61.10 25.58 23.49
C ASP A 42 -59.96 26.47 24.00
N PHE A 43 -59.97 26.89 25.26
CA PHE A 43 -58.86 27.66 25.85
C PHE A 43 -57.57 26.82 25.95
N ILE A 44 -57.71 25.56 26.35
CA ILE A 44 -56.61 24.60 26.44
C ILE A 44 -56.01 24.29 25.08
N GLY A 45 -56.86 23.92 24.13
CA GLY A 45 -56.47 23.68 22.75
C GLY A 45 -55.86 24.92 22.11
N GLY A 46 -56.46 26.09 22.33
CA GLY A 46 -56.00 27.37 21.79
C GLY A 46 -54.64 27.82 22.33
N THR A 47 -54.29 27.47 23.57
CA THR A 47 -53.01 27.87 24.19
C THR A 47 -51.92 26.82 24.00
N LEU A 48 -52.22 25.53 24.21
CA LEU A 48 -51.23 24.46 24.10
C LEU A 48 -50.84 24.17 22.65
N ASN A 49 -51.77 24.29 21.69
CA ASN A 49 -51.48 23.94 20.29
C ASN A 49 -50.41 24.86 19.67
N PRO A 50 -50.45 26.19 19.82
CA PRO A 50 -49.33 27.06 19.41
C PRO A 50 -48.01 26.79 20.14
N ILE A 51 -48.06 26.46 21.45
CA ILE A 51 -46.84 26.13 22.23
C ILE A 51 -46.21 24.83 21.70
N PHE A 52 -47.00 23.79 21.47
CA PHE A 52 -46.50 22.53 20.92
C PHE A 52 -46.02 22.68 19.48
N ALA A 53 -46.69 23.48 18.65
CA ALA A 53 -46.24 23.80 17.31
C ALA A 53 -44.87 24.50 17.33
N PHE A 54 -44.69 25.48 18.23
CA PHE A 54 -43.40 26.17 18.40
C PHE A 54 -42.30 25.24 18.90
N LEU A 55 -42.57 24.42 19.93
CA LEU A 55 -41.61 23.43 20.43
C LEU A 55 -41.23 22.41 19.34
N SER A 56 -42.20 21.95 18.55
CA SER A 56 -41.96 21.04 17.42
C SER A 56 -41.07 21.69 16.36
N PHE A 57 -41.30 22.97 16.04
CA PHE A 57 -40.45 23.75 15.15
C PHE A 57 -39.01 23.89 15.67
N ILE A 58 -38.84 24.20 16.96
CA ILE A 58 -37.52 24.26 17.59
C ILE A 58 -36.81 22.90 17.58
N CYS A 59 -37.51 21.80 17.90
CA CYS A 59 -36.95 20.45 17.81
C CYS A 59 -36.47 20.12 16.39
N LEU A 60 -37.26 20.50 15.38
CA LEU A 60 -36.89 20.30 13.98
C LEU A 60 -35.63 21.10 13.62
N LEU A 61 -35.56 22.38 14.02
CA LEU A 61 -34.36 23.20 13.81
C LEU A 61 -33.13 22.61 14.51
N MET A 62 -33.25 22.17 15.76
CA MET A 62 -32.15 21.51 16.48
C MET A 62 -31.69 20.25 15.74
N THR A 63 -32.62 19.46 15.23
CA THR A 63 -32.33 18.25 14.46
C THR A 63 -31.55 18.59 13.19
N ILE A 64 -31.97 19.63 12.45
CA ILE A 64 -31.28 20.09 11.24
C ILE A 64 -29.84 20.54 11.56
N VAL A 65 -29.66 21.30 12.65
CA VAL A 65 -28.33 21.76 13.07
C VAL A 65 -27.43 20.58 13.45
N LEU A 66 -27.97 19.59 14.17
CA LEU A 66 -27.23 18.38 14.54
C LEU A 66 -26.85 17.57 13.30
N GLN A 67 -27.81 17.32 12.40
CA GLN A 67 -27.57 16.61 11.14
C GLN A 67 -26.51 17.30 10.29
N ASN A 68 -26.54 18.63 10.19
CA ASN A 68 -25.51 19.39 9.47
C ASN A 68 -24.13 19.24 10.10
N THR A 69 -24.06 19.20 11.43
CA THR A 69 -22.80 19.00 12.16
C THR A 69 -22.25 17.59 11.93
N GLU A 70 -23.11 16.57 12.04
CA GLU A 70 -22.74 15.17 11.77
C GLU A 70 -22.28 14.97 10.32
N LEU A 71 -22.97 15.59 9.35
CA LEU A 71 -22.57 15.57 7.94
C LEU A 71 -21.21 16.24 7.73
N LYS A 72 -20.92 17.33 8.42
CA LYS A 72 -19.63 18.02 8.33
C LYS A 72 -18.48 17.15 8.87
N GLU A 73 -18.66 16.54 10.04
CA GLU A 73 -17.64 15.64 10.61
C GLU A 73 -17.49 14.37 9.74
N THR A 74 -18.58 13.82 9.23
CA THR A 74 -18.53 12.68 8.30
C THR A 74 -17.74 13.00 7.03
N ARG A 75 -17.94 14.18 6.44
CA ARG A 75 -17.16 14.62 5.27
C ARG A 75 -15.68 14.76 5.60
N LYS A 76 -15.35 15.30 6.78
CA LYS A 76 -13.96 15.46 7.24
C LYS A 76 -13.28 14.10 7.40
N GLU A 77 -13.94 13.11 8.00
CA GLU A 77 -13.40 11.76 8.11
C GLU A 77 -13.29 11.06 6.75
N PHE A 78 -14.27 11.25 5.84
CA PHE A 78 -14.14 10.73 4.47
C PHE A 78 -12.92 11.30 3.75
N THR A 79 -12.65 12.60 3.86
CA THR A 79 -11.44 13.20 3.28
C THR A 79 -10.18 12.62 3.91
N ARG A 80 -10.16 12.40 5.23
CA ARG A 80 -9.01 11.78 5.90
C ARG A 80 -8.76 10.35 5.42
N VAL A 81 -9.82 9.55 5.26
CA VAL A 81 -9.74 8.19 4.74
C VAL A 81 -9.29 8.18 3.28
N ALA A 82 -9.81 9.07 2.44
CA ALA A 82 -9.39 9.20 1.05
C ALA A 82 -7.89 9.51 0.95
N ASN A 83 -7.40 10.49 1.71
CA ASN A 83 -5.98 10.86 1.73
C ASN A 83 -5.09 9.70 2.25
N ALA A 84 -5.52 8.99 3.30
CA ALA A 84 -4.78 7.83 3.81
C ALA A 84 -4.74 6.69 2.78
N ASN A 85 -5.83 6.47 2.05
CA ASN A 85 -5.92 5.47 1.00
C ASN A 85 -5.01 5.81 -0.19
N GLU A 86 -4.97 7.08 -0.63
CA GLU A 86 -4.04 7.53 -1.68
C GLU A 86 -2.57 7.30 -1.29
N GLN A 87 -2.21 7.63 -0.04
CA GLN A 87 -0.87 7.34 0.49
C GLN A 87 -0.58 5.83 0.50
N GLN A 88 -1.54 5.02 0.94
CA GLN A 88 -1.40 3.57 0.96
C GLN A 88 -1.22 2.98 -0.44
N LEU A 89 -1.97 3.47 -1.44
CA LEU A 89 -1.82 3.04 -2.84
C LEU A 89 -0.41 3.34 -3.37
N SER A 90 0.17 4.49 -3.03
CA SER A 90 1.54 4.83 -3.43
C SER A 90 2.58 3.88 -2.81
N LEU A 91 2.41 3.51 -1.53
CA LEU A 91 3.29 2.56 -0.84
C LEU A 91 3.16 1.15 -1.44
N ILE A 92 1.93 0.69 -1.70
CA ILE A 92 1.67 -0.60 -2.34
C ILE A 92 2.27 -0.65 -3.74
N SER A 93 2.12 0.42 -4.53
CA SER A 93 2.70 0.48 -5.87
C SER A 93 4.23 0.39 -5.84
N ASN A 94 4.88 1.13 -4.94
CA ASN A 94 6.33 1.06 -4.74
C ASN A 94 6.78 -0.33 -4.29
N GLN A 95 6.04 -0.96 -3.37
CA GLN A 95 6.33 -2.33 -2.92
C GLN A 95 6.17 -3.34 -4.07
N GLN A 96 5.11 -3.23 -4.87
CA GLN A 96 4.88 -4.11 -6.01
C GLN A 96 6.00 -4.00 -7.06
N GLN A 97 6.47 -2.78 -7.36
CA GLN A 97 7.60 -2.59 -8.27
C GLN A 97 8.88 -3.25 -7.76
N LYS A 98 9.16 -3.17 -6.44
CA LYS A 98 10.29 -3.88 -5.82
C LYS A 98 10.15 -5.39 -5.96
N ASP A 99 8.96 -5.93 -5.63
CA ASP A 99 8.70 -7.36 -5.68
C ASP A 99 8.78 -7.91 -7.11
N ASP A 100 8.26 -7.18 -8.09
CA ASP A 100 8.31 -7.59 -9.49
C ASP A 100 9.73 -7.53 -10.05
N THR A 101 10.49 -6.48 -9.71
CA THR A 101 11.93 -6.39 -10.06
C THR A 101 12.71 -7.55 -9.44
N TYR A 102 12.47 -7.84 -8.16
CA TYR A 102 13.12 -8.95 -7.45
C TYR A 102 12.81 -10.31 -8.08
N LYS A 103 11.55 -10.57 -8.46
CA LYS A 103 11.19 -11.81 -9.18
C LYS A 103 11.92 -11.95 -10.51
N VAL A 104 12.15 -10.85 -11.23
CA VAL A 104 12.93 -10.89 -12.48
C VAL A 104 14.41 -11.16 -12.18
N ILE A 105 14.98 -10.54 -11.14
CA ILE A 105 16.34 -10.87 -10.67
C ILE A 105 16.46 -12.36 -10.37
N GLN A 106 15.51 -12.94 -9.61
CA GLN A 106 15.50 -14.37 -9.31
C GLN A 106 15.49 -15.22 -10.59
N LYS A 107 14.60 -14.91 -11.56
CA LYS A 107 14.55 -15.65 -12.83
C LYS A 107 15.84 -15.54 -13.66
N VAL A 108 16.47 -14.36 -13.69
CA VAL A 108 17.73 -14.16 -14.42
C VAL A 108 18.86 -14.91 -13.74
N THR A 109 18.94 -14.85 -12.41
CA THR A 109 19.97 -15.55 -11.62
C THR A 109 19.80 -17.07 -11.65
N GLU A 110 18.56 -17.59 -11.67
CA GLU A 110 18.30 -19.01 -11.94
C GLU A 110 18.84 -19.44 -13.31
N ARG A 111 18.59 -18.65 -14.35
CA ARG A 111 19.09 -18.92 -15.71
C ARG A 111 20.62 -18.83 -15.77
N LEU A 112 21.23 -17.82 -15.15
CA LEU A 112 22.67 -17.68 -15.02
C LEU A 112 23.28 -18.88 -14.31
N ASN A 113 22.77 -19.23 -13.13
CA ASN A 113 23.26 -20.35 -12.33
C ASN A 113 23.14 -21.68 -13.09
N LYS A 114 22.06 -21.86 -13.86
CA LYS A 114 21.90 -23.01 -14.74
C LYS A 114 22.97 -23.07 -15.82
N ASN A 115 23.25 -21.95 -16.49
CA ASN A 115 24.29 -21.90 -17.53
C ASN A 115 25.71 -21.99 -16.95
N TYR A 116 25.90 -21.52 -15.73
CA TYR A 116 27.18 -21.52 -15.04
C TYR A 116 27.53 -22.91 -14.47
N ASN A 117 26.55 -23.61 -13.89
CA ASN A 117 26.78 -24.86 -13.16
C ASN A 117 26.47 -26.13 -13.93
N GLU A 118 25.69 -26.09 -15.02
CA GLU A 118 25.42 -27.29 -15.82
C GLU A 118 26.54 -27.59 -16.82
N ASN A 119 26.81 -28.88 -17.06
CA ASN A 119 27.75 -29.35 -18.06
C ASN A 119 27.15 -29.17 -19.47
N ARG A 120 27.41 -28.02 -20.11
CA ARG A 120 26.85 -27.67 -21.43
C ARG A 120 27.85 -27.73 -22.58
N PHE A 121 29.13 -27.95 -22.30
CA PHE A 121 30.19 -27.92 -23.30
C PHE A 121 30.38 -29.29 -23.94
N LYS A 122 30.50 -29.31 -25.28
CA LYS A 122 30.37 -30.54 -26.09
C LYS A 122 31.44 -31.60 -25.78
N GLU A 123 32.63 -31.16 -25.43
CA GLU A 123 33.78 -32.05 -25.29
C GLU A 123 34.13 -32.37 -23.83
N LYS A 124 33.49 -31.74 -22.83
CA LYS A 124 33.90 -31.83 -21.42
C LYS A 124 32.77 -32.10 -20.45
N THR A 125 33.03 -33.00 -19.51
CA THR A 125 32.17 -33.33 -18.36
C THR A 125 32.17 -32.24 -17.27
N LEU A 126 32.66 -31.04 -17.57
CA LEU A 126 32.83 -29.93 -16.63
C LEU A 126 31.93 -28.76 -17.00
N SER A 127 31.34 -28.15 -15.98
CA SER A 127 30.57 -26.92 -16.09
C SER A 127 31.50 -25.72 -16.15
N LEU A 128 30.98 -24.57 -16.57
CA LEU A 128 31.75 -23.33 -16.58
C LEU A 128 32.28 -22.99 -15.17
N HIS A 129 31.47 -23.24 -14.14
CA HIS A 129 31.88 -23.09 -12.74
C HIS A 129 33.11 -23.93 -12.41
N LYS A 130 33.14 -25.22 -12.78
CA LYS A 130 34.31 -26.07 -12.52
C LYS A 130 35.56 -25.60 -13.28
N ILE A 131 35.39 -25.12 -14.51
CA ILE A 131 36.49 -24.57 -15.31
C ILE A 131 37.09 -23.34 -14.62
N ILE A 132 36.24 -22.42 -14.17
CA ILE A 132 36.67 -21.17 -13.51
C ILE A 132 37.28 -21.46 -12.14
N LEU A 133 36.73 -22.41 -11.36
CA LEU A 133 37.26 -22.84 -10.07
C LEU A 133 38.68 -23.43 -10.19
N GLY A 134 39.03 -24.02 -11.33
CA GLY A 134 40.40 -24.46 -11.66
C GLY A 134 41.38 -23.31 -11.95
N GLY A 135 40.90 -22.07 -11.96
CA GLY A 135 41.64 -20.85 -12.26
C GLY A 135 41.55 -20.45 -13.74
N ALA A 136 41.41 -19.16 -14.02
CA ALA A 136 41.25 -18.64 -15.38
C ALA A 136 42.58 -18.41 -16.13
N ASP A 137 43.66 -19.10 -15.81
CA ASP A 137 44.97 -18.89 -16.45
C ASP A 137 45.10 -19.77 -17.71
N TYR A 138 45.11 -19.14 -18.89
CA TYR A 138 45.24 -19.80 -20.19
C TYR A 138 46.43 -20.78 -20.29
N ASN A 139 47.53 -20.52 -19.60
CA ASN A 139 48.72 -21.37 -19.68
C ASN A 139 48.73 -22.50 -18.64
N LYS A 140 47.98 -22.36 -17.54
CA LYS A 140 47.99 -23.33 -16.42
C LYS A 140 46.75 -24.20 -16.35
N ASN A 141 45.60 -23.67 -16.73
CA ASN A 141 44.35 -24.41 -16.74
C ASN A 141 44.02 -24.83 -18.18
N LEU A 142 44.28 -26.11 -18.45
CA LEU A 142 43.98 -26.71 -19.74
C LEU A 142 42.48 -26.62 -20.09
N ASP A 143 41.59 -26.78 -19.11
CA ASP A 143 40.14 -26.65 -19.31
C ASP A 143 39.73 -25.25 -19.73
N PHE A 144 40.31 -24.24 -19.11
CA PHE A 144 40.09 -22.84 -19.48
C PHE A 144 40.67 -22.52 -20.87
N LYS A 145 41.86 -23.03 -21.19
CA LYS A 145 42.46 -22.90 -22.53
C LYS A 145 41.53 -23.41 -23.63
N PHE A 146 40.97 -24.61 -23.44
CA PHE A 146 40.04 -25.19 -24.40
C PHE A 146 38.75 -24.39 -24.54
N LEU A 147 38.19 -23.88 -23.43
CA LEU A 147 37.03 -22.97 -23.46
C LEU A 147 37.35 -21.72 -24.28
N TYR A 148 38.48 -21.07 -23.99
CA TYR A 148 38.92 -19.86 -24.70
C TYR A 148 39.08 -20.11 -26.21
N GLU A 149 39.75 -21.20 -26.59
CA GLU A 149 39.96 -21.56 -28.00
C GLU A 149 38.64 -21.87 -28.72
N ALA A 150 37.69 -22.53 -28.05
CA ALA A 150 36.36 -22.77 -28.60
C ALA A 150 35.57 -21.46 -28.79
N CYS A 151 35.74 -20.49 -27.90
CA CYS A 151 35.13 -19.18 -28.00
C CYS A 151 35.71 -18.30 -29.14
N LEU A 152 36.85 -18.67 -29.75
CA LEU A 152 37.34 -17.98 -30.94
C LEU A 152 36.44 -18.20 -32.17
N TYR A 153 35.61 -19.25 -32.15
CA TYR A 153 34.68 -19.58 -33.22
C TYR A 153 33.26 -19.15 -32.85
N THR A 154 32.73 -18.11 -33.50
CA THR A 154 31.40 -17.55 -33.18
C THR A 154 30.23 -18.53 -33.34
N ASN A 155 30.44 -19.60 -34.11
CA ASN A 155 29.44 -20.64 -34.33
C ASN A 155 29.50 -21.77 -33.29
N SER A 156 30.52 -21.80 -32.43
CA SER A 156 30.63 -22.80 -31.35
C SER A 156 29.51 -22.62 -30.34
N ASP A 157 29.18 -23.70 -29.64
CA ASP A 157 28.15 -23.63 -28.60
C ASP A 157 28.71 -22.93 -27.37
N GLU A 158 30.00 -23.09 -27.10
CA GLU A 158 30.78 -22.41 -26.06
C GLU A 158 30.65 -20.88 -26.22
N TYR A 159 30.94 -20.35 -27.40
CA TYR A 159 30.79 -18.91 -27.68
C TYR A 159 29.36 -18.44 -27.42
N LYS A 160 28.36 -19.16 -27.95
CA LYS A 160 26.94 -18.78 -27.77
C LYS A 160 26.53 -18.81 -26.31
N ILE A 161 26.94 -19.81 -25.54
CA ILE A 161 26.67 -19.90 -24.09
C ILE A 161 27.28 -18.72 -23.36
N ILE A 162 28.55 -18.39 -23.62
CA ILE A 162 29.21 -17.23 -23.01
C ILE A 162 28.48 -15.93 -23.37
N LYS A 163 28.01 -15.77 -24.61
CA LYS A 163 27.23 -14.59 -25.02
C LYS A 163 25.84 -14.54 -24.41
N TYR A 164 25.20 -15.67 -24.13
CA TYR A 164 23.97 -15.69 -23.32
C TYR A 164 24.23 -15.29 -21.86
N ILE A 165 25.32 -15.76 -21.28
CA ILE A 165 25.75 -15.38 -19.92
C ILE A 165 26.04 -13.88 -19.86
N GLU A 166 26.80 -13.34 -20.81
CA GLU A 166 27.11 -11.90 -20.91
C GLU A 166 25.83 -11.06 -20.94
N LYS A 167 24.87 -11.44 -21.80
CA LYS A 167 23.59 -10.75 -21.89
C LYS A 167 22.80 -10.78 -20.57
N ASP A 168 22.83 -11.91 -19.88
CA ASP A 168 22.15 -12.07 -18.60
C ASP A 168 22.84 -11.30 -17.47
N LEU A 169 24.17 -11.18 -17.49
CA LEU A 169 24.94 -10.36 -16.55
C LEU A 169 24.64 -8.86 -16.75
N PHE A 170 24.54 -8.39 -17.99
CA PHE A 170 24.09 -7.03 -18.27
C PHE A 170 22.67 -6.77 -17.79
N LEU A 171 21.75 -7.69 -18.08
CA LEU A 171 20.38 -7.57 -17.58
C LEU A 171 20.33 -7.57 -16.05
N LEU A 172 21.13 -8.42 -15.39
CA LEU A 172 21.23 -8.45 -13.94
C LEU A 172 21.77 -7.13 -13.40
N LYS A 173 22.83 -6.57 -13.99
CA LYS A 173 23.36 -5.24 -13.64
C LYS A 173 22.24 -4.20 -13.66
N ASP A 174 21.53 -4.07 -14.77
CA ASP A 174 20.47 -3.06 -14.95
C ASP A 174 19.34 -3.25 -13.91
N LEU A 175 18.98 -4.51 -13.62
CA LEU A 175 17.97 -4.83 -12.61
C LEU A 175 18.43 -4.46 -11.20
N LEU A 176 19.69 -4.72 -10.85
CA LEU A 176 20.25 -4.36 -9.54
C LEU A 176 20.31 -2.84 -9.37
N GLU A 177 20.72 -2.09 -10.39
CA GLU A 177 20.71 -0.62 -10.35
C GLU A 177 19.30 -0.05 -10.20
N ASN A 178 18.32 -0.62 -10.90
CA ASN A 178 16.92 -0.22 -10.76
C ASN A 178 16.35 -0.59 -9.39
N TYR A 179 16.69 -1.76 -8.85
CA TYR A 179 16.29 -2.18 -7.52
C TYR A 179 16.85 -1.24 -6.44
N ASP A 180 18.11 -0.81 -6.59
CA ASP A 180 18.74 0.14 -5.67
C ASP A 180 17.94 1.44 -5.55
N LYS A 181 17.61 2.03 -6.72
CA LYS A 181 16.82 3.25 -6.84
C LYS A 181 15.44 3.12 -6.20
N LEU A 182 14.84 1.94 -6.20
CA LEU A 182 13.55 1.69 -5.55
C LEU A 182 13.69 1.59 -4.02
N THR A 183 14.83 1.13 -3.52
CA THR A 183 14.99 0.80 -2.09
C THR A 183 15.24 1.97 -1.15
N ASN A 184 15.64 3.16 -1.62
CA ASN A 184 15.88 4.37 -0.81
C ASN A 184 16.68 4.07 0.49
N PHE A 185 17.79 3.32 0.39
CA PHE A 185 18.68 3.12 1.54
C PHE A 185 19.29 4.45 2.00
N GLU A 186 19.52 4.58 3.31
CA GLU A 186 20.17 5.76 3.88
C GLU A 186 21.60 5.89 3.32
N THR A 187 22.06 7.14 3.18
CA THR A 187 23.34 7.44 2.55
C THR A 187 24.49 6.80 3.33
N GLY A 188 25.14 5.78 2.76
CA GLY A 188 26.24 5.04 3.39
C GLY A 188 25.88 3.60 3.81
N GLU A 189 24.61 3.21 3.74
CA GLU A 189 24.20 1.80 3.87
C GLU A 189 24.15 1.15 2.48
N TYR A 190 24.84 0.02 2.34
CA TYR A 190 24.82 -0.74 1.09
C TYR A 190 23.62 -1.68 1.05
N ASN A 191 22.92 -1.73 -0.08
CA ASN A 191 21.85 -2.70 -0.30
C ASN A 191 22.40 -4.14 -0.21
N PRO A 192 22.02 -4.94 0.80
CA PRO A 192 22.59 -6.27 1.02
C PRO A 192 22.35 -7.24 -0.15
N LEU A 193 21.21 -7.10 -0.82
CA LEU A 193 20.83 -7.92 -1.97
C LEU A 193 21.72 -7.64 -3.17
N ILE A 194 22.02 -6.37 -3.41
CA ILE A 194 22.92 -5.96 -4.50
C ILE A 194 24.32 -6.48 -4.25
N ASN A 195 24.84 -6.28 -3.04
CA ASN A 195 26.16 -6.77 -2.66
C ASN A 195 26.25 -8.30 -2.79
N PHE A 196 25.20 -9.02 -2.40
CA PHE A 196 25.14 -10.47 -2.55
C PHE A 196 25.33 -10.88 -4.02
N TYR A 197 24.53 -10.35 -4.94
CA TYR A 197 24.62 -10.76 -6.35
C TYR A 197 25.86 -10.25 -7.08
N ARG A 198 26.40 -9.08 -6.69
CA ARG A 198 27.69 -8.61 -7.22
C ARG A 198 28.81 -9.58 -6.87
N ASN A 199 28.93 -9.92 -5.59
CA ASN A 199 29.94 -10.87 -5.11
C ASN A 199 29.75 -12.28 -5.68
N GLU A 200 28.51 -12.75 -5.83
CA GLU A 200 28.20 -14.09 -6.38
C GLU A 200 28.77 -14.30 -7.79
N TYR A 201 28.71 -13.28 -8.65
CA TYR A 201 29.16 -13.37 -10.05
C TYR A 201 30.51 -12.70 -10.33
N LEU A 202 31.15 -12.11 -9.31
CA LEU A 202 32.43 -11.42 -9.44
C LEU A 202 33.52 -12.29 -10.06
N GLU A 203 33.71 -13.52 -9.53
CA GLU A 203 34.74 -14.43 -10.02
C GLU A 203 34.52 -14.81 -11.49
N LEU A 204 33.26 -15.06 -11.88
CA LEU A 204 32.87 -15.36 -13.25
C LEU A 204 33.19 -14.19 -14.20
N VAL A 205 32.78 -12.97 -13.83
CA VAL A 205 33.02 -11.76 -14.62
C VAL A 205 34.52 -11.51 -14.75
N GLN A 206 35.28 -11.63 -13.67
CA GLN A 206 36.73 -11.43 -13.69
C GLN A 206 37.45 -12.43 -14.58
N ALA A 207 37.12 -13.73 -14.43
CA ALA A 207 37.72 -14.81 -15.19
C ALA A 207 37.50 -14.64 -16.70
N LEU A 208 36.26 -14.40 -17.12
CA LEU A 208 35.92 -14.26 -18.53
C LEU A 208 36.39 -12.93 -19.12
N GLY A 209 36.26 -11.85 -18.35
CA GLY A 209 36.57 -10.51 -18.81
C GLY A 209 38.07 -10.28 -18.99
N THR A 210 38.93 -10.93 -18.20
CA THR A 210 40.40 -10.85 -18.35
C THR A 210 40.87 -11.28 -19.75
N TYR A 211 40.09 -12.17 -20.38
CA TYR A 211 40.35 -12.71 -21.71
C TYR A 211 39.42 -12.14 -22.79
N ASN A 212 38.72 -11.03 -22.52
CA ASN A 212 37.77 -10.40 -23.45
C ASN A 212 36.64 -11.35 -23.94
N LEU A 213 36.30 -12.38 -23.15
CA LEU A 213 35.18 -13.27 -23.49
C LEU A 213 33.83 -12.62 -23.19
N VAL A 214 33.81 -11.75 -22.16
CA VAL A 214 32.71 -10.84 -21.84
C VAL A 214 33.20 -9.39 -21.80
N ASP A 215 32.28 -8.45 -21.98
CA ASP A 215 32.55 -7.02 -22.01
C ASP A 215 33.17 -6.50 -20.70
N HIS A 216 34.20 -5.67 -20.83
CA HIS A 216 34.95 -5.13 -19.70
C HIS A 216 34.13 -4.20 -18.78
N SER A 217 33.05 -3.58 -19.27
CA SER A 217 32.19 -2.73 -18.45
C SER A 217 31.47 -3.49 -17.32
N LEU A 218 31.39 -4.82 -17.41
CA LEU A 218 30.85 -5.66 -16.35
C LEU A 218 31.75 -5.68 -15.10
N PHE A 219 33.06 -5.44 -15.22
CA PHE A 219 33.97 -5.40 -14.07
C PHE A 219 33.66 -4.28 -13.07
N GLU A 220 33.16 -3.14 -13.56
CA GLU A 220 32.80 -2.03 -12.67
C GLU A 220 31.46 -2.28 -11.96
N SER A 221 30.73 -3.30 -12.40
CA SER A 221 29.34 -3.55 -12.02
C SER A 221 29.19 -4.71 -11.02
N PHE A 222 30.18 -5.60 -10.95
CA PHE A 222 30.22 -6.80 -10.12
C PHE A 222 31.46 -6.79 -9.23
#